data_AF-A0A932PC59-F1
#
_entry.id   AF-A0A932PC59-F1
#
_cell.length_a   1.000
_cell.length_b   1.000
_cell.length_c   1.000
_cell.angle_alpha   90.00
_cell.angle_beta   90.00
_cell.angle_gamma   90.00
#
_symmetry.space_group_name_H-M   'P 1'
#
loop_
_entity.id
_entity.type
_entity.pdbx_description
1 polymer ?
#
loop_
_entity_poly.entity_id
_entity_poly.type
_entity_poly.pdbx_seq_one_letter_code
_entity_poly.pdbx_strand_id
1 'polypeptide(L)' 'MKTTVEIDDDLLERAKQALSTGTIKQTVERSLEAVVRRKALEHLAAAAGKMDLDLTAAGLRLQRRKRLGRVPR' A
#
# COMPACT_ATOMS: atom_id res chain seq x y z
N MET A 1 -10.59 -25.77 4.09
CA MET A 1 -9.50 -26.75 3.88
C MET A 1 -8.63 -26.78 5.12
N LYS A 2 -8.16 -27.94 5.58
CA LYS A 2 -7.20 -28.03 6.69
C LYS A 2 -5.82 -28.20 6.10
N THR A 3 -4.91 -27.30 6.45
CA THR A 3 -3.53 -27.28 5.95
C THR A 3 -2.60 -27.20 7.14
N THR A 4 -1.54 -28.00 7.13
CA THR A 4 -0.48 -27.94 8.14
C THR A 4 0.67 -27.12 7.58
N VAL A 5 1.15 -26.16 8.35
CA VAL A 5 2.26 -25.28 8.02
C VAL A 5 3.12 -25.09 9.26
N GLU A 6 4.43 -25.09 9.09
CA GLU A 6 5.38 -24.76 10.15
C GLU A 6 5.54 -23.23 10.20
N ILE A 7 5.39 -22.67 11.39
CA ILE A 7 5.50 -21.23 11.65
C ILE A 7 6.35 -21.07 12.91
N ASP A 8 7.30 -20.15 12.86
CA ASP A 8 8.07 -19.75 14.04
C ASP A 8 7.15 -19.15 15.11
N ASP A 9 7.28 -19.62 16.35
CA ASP A 9 6.38 -19.25 17.45
C ASP A 9 6.51 -17.76 17.82
N ASP A 10 7.73 -17.21 17.78
CA ASP A 10 7.98 -15.80 18.07
C ASP A 10 7.34 -14.91 17.00
N LEU A 11 7.44 -15.31 15.72
CA LEU A 11 6.77 -14.63 14.61
C LEU A 11 5.24 -14.65 14.77
N LEU A 12 4.68 -15.80 15.17
CA LEU A 12 3.24 -15.95 15.37
C LEU A 12 2.73 -15.06 16.51
N GLU A 13 3.44 -14.98 17.63
CA GLU A 13 3.07 -14.11 18.75
C GLU A 13 3.17 -12.63 18.38
N ARG A 14 4.21 -12.23 17.66
CA ARG A 14 4.34 -10.87 17.12
C ARG A 14 3.20 -10.53 16.16
N ALA A 15 2.82 -11.46 15.29
CA ALA A 15 1.71 -11.27 14.36
C ALA A 15 0.36 -11.17 15.10
N LYS A 16 0.15 -12.00 16.13
CA LYS A 16 -1.04 -11.92 16.99
C LYS A 16 -1.19 -10.56 17.64
N GLN A 17 -0.10 -10.03 18.21
CA GLN A 17 -0.06 -8.71 18.84
C GLN A 17 -0.30 -7.60 17.81
N ALA A 18 0.39 -7.64 16.66
CA ALA A 18 0.26 -6.61 15.63
C ALA A 18 -1.15 -6.55 15.01
N LEU A 19 -1.83 -7.68 14.92
CA LEU A 19 -3.17 -7.79 14.32
C LEU A 19 -4.30 -7.84 15.35
N SER A 20 -3.96 -7.79 16.65
CA SER A 20 -4.87 -7.95 17.80
C SER A 20 -5.80 -9.15 17.63
N THR A 21 -5.22 -10.32 17.35
CA THR A 21 -5.97 -11.57 17.09
C THR A 21 -5.79 -12.58 18.21
N GLY A 22 -6.85 -13.34 18.51
CA GLY A 22 -6.86 -14.29 19.62
C GLY A 22 -6.52 -15.74 19.23
N THR A 23 -6.55 -16.07 17.94
CA THR A 23 -6.32 -17.45 17.47
C THR A 23 -5.38 -17.47 16.27
N ILE A 24 -4.59 -18.55 16.16
CA ILE A 24 -3.66 -18.78 15.04
C ILE A 24 -4.37 -18.67 13.69
N LYS A 25 -5.55 -19.30 13.57
CA LYS A 25 -6.37 -19.24 12.36
C LYS A 25 -6.70 -17.80 11.98
N GLN A 26 -7.20 -17.01 12.92
CA GLN A 26 -7.57 -15.61 12.68
C GLN A 26 -6.34 -14.75 12.31
N THR A 27 -5.21 -14.99 12.98
CA THR A 27 -3.94 -14.31 12.66
C THR A 27 -3.50 -14.60 11.24
N VAL A 28 -3.54 -15.88 10.83
CA VAL A 28 -3.16 -16.31 9.47
C VAL A 28 -4.10 -15.72 8.43
N GLU A 29 -5.41 -15.80 8.63
CA GLU A 29 -6.40 -15.23 7.70
C GLU A 29 -6.18 -13.72 7.51
N ARG A 30 -6.08 -12.95 8.60
CA ARG A 30 -5.84 -11.51 8.52
C ARG A 30 -4.49 -11.14 7.91
N SER A 31 -3.46 -11.93 8.17
CA SER A 31 -2.14 -11.72 7.57
C SER A 31 -2.20 -11.90 6.06
N LEU A 32 -2.87 -12.94 5.58
CA LEU A 32 -3.03 -13.21 4.15
C LEU A 32 -3.88 -12.11 3.46
N GLU A 33 -4.98 -11.68 4.08
CA GLU A 33 -5.79 -10.56 3.60
C GLU A 33 -4.96 -9.28 3.48
N ALA A 34 -4.12 -8.98 4.48
CA ALA A 34 -3.25 -7.81 4.47
C ALA A 34 -2.25 -7.85 3.30
N VAL A 35 -1.67 -9.02 3.00
CA VAL A 35 -0.74 -9.21 1.87
C VAL A 35 -1.46 -8.99 0.54
N VAL A 36 -2.65 -9.59 0.36
CA VAL A 36 -3.45 -9.40 -0.86
C VAL A 36 -3.81 -7.94 -1.05
N ARG A 37 -4.29 -7.28 0.01
CA ARG A 37 -4.64 -5.85 -0.02
C ARG A 37 -3.43 -4.98 -0.36
N ARG A 38 -2.27 -5.26 0.24
CA ARG A 38 -1.03 -4.54 -0.04
C ARG A 38 -0.63 -4.70 -1.50
N LYS A 39 -0.68 -5.91 -2.05
CA LYS A 39 -0.37 -6.17 -3.46
C LYS A 39 -1.32 -5.44 -4.40
N ALA A 40 -2.61 -5.42 -4.11
CA ALA A 40 -3.58 -4.65 -4.90
C ALA A 40 -3.23 -3.14 -4.91
N LEU A 41 -2.85 -2.58 -3.76
CA LEU A 41 -2.42 -1.18 -3.67
C LEU A 41 -1.10 -0.93 -4.42
N GLU A 42 -0.13 -1.84 -4.36
CA GLU A 42 1.12 -1.76 -5.14
C GLU A 42 0.83 -1.78 -6.65
N HIS A 43 -0.10 -2.63 -7.11
CA HIS A 43 -0.53 -2.66 -8.51
C HIS A 43 -1.22 -1.37 -8.93
N LEU A 44 -2.11 -0.84 -8.09
CA LEU A 44 -2.77 0.45 -8.35
C LEU A 44 -1.76 1.59 -8.41
N ALA A 45 -0.79 1.63 -7.49
CA ALA A 45 0.28 2.63 -7.50
C ALA A 45 1.14 2.52 -8.76
N ALA A 46 1.49 1.30 -9.18
CA ALA A 46 2.23 1.07 -10.41
C ALA A 46 1.43 1.47 -11.67
N ALA A 47 0.12 1.22 -11.69
CA ALA A 47 -0.77 1.64 -12.77
C ALA A 47 -0.98 3.16 -12.79
N ALA A 48 -1.13 3.79 -11.63
CA ALA A 48 -1.23 5.24 -11.48
C ALA A 48 0.07 5.95 -11.88
N GLY A 49 1.24 5.33 -11.63
CA GLY A 49 2.53 5.77 -12.16
C GLY A 49 2.65 5.65 -13.69
N LYS A 50 1.75 4.90 -14.33
CA LYS A 50 1.56 4.82 -15.79
C LYS A 50 0.33 5.59 -16.27
N MET A 51 -0.09 6.64 -15.57
CA MET A 51 -0.92 7.64 -16.23
C MET A 51 -0.02 8.37 -17.23
N ASP A 52 -0.29 8.22 -18.53
CA ASP A 52 0.12 9.17 -19.55
C ASP A 52 -0.60 10.49 -19.25
N LEU A 53 -0.06 11.21 -18.27
CA LEU A 53 -0.30 12.61 -18.13
C LEU A 53 0.35 13.23 -19.36
N ASP A 54 -0.48 13.63 -20.32
CA ASP A 54 -0.10 14.42 -21.50
C ASP A 54 0.35 15.83 -21.05
N LEU A 55 1.43 15.83 -20.28
CA LEU A 55 2.10 16.98 -19.71
C LEU A 55 3.24 17.33 -20.64
N THR A 56 2.92 18.08 -21.68
CA THR A 56 3.96 18.74 -22.47
C THR A 56 4.80 19.66 -21.57
N ALA A 57 6.09 19.82 -21.90
CA ALA A 57 6.98 20.71 -21.16
C ALA A 57 6.43 22.15 -21.05
N ALA A 58 5.65 22.58 -22.04
CA ALA A 58 4.94 23.86 -22.02
C ALA A 58 3.84 23.92 -20.94
N GLY A 59 3.02 22.87 -20.82
CA GLY A 59 1.98 22.76 -19.80
C GLY A 59 2.53 22.77 -18.37
N LEU A 60 3.66 22.08 -18.15
CA LEU A 60 4.37 22.08 -16.86
C LEU A 60 4.91 23.47 -16.48
N ARG A 61 5.47 24.21 -17.45
CA ARG A 61 5.94 25.59 -17.22
C ARG A 61 4.79 26.53 -16.85
N LEU A 62 3.63 26.37 -17.49
CA LEU A 62 2.44 27.17 -17.20
C LEU A 62 1.93 26.93 -15.78
N GLN A 63 1.88 25.67 -15.32
CA GLN A 63 1.44 25.34 -13.97
C GLN A 63 2.42 25.85 -12.89
N ARG A 64 3.74 25.77 -13.13
CA ARG A 64 4.74 26.36 -12.21
C ARG A 64 4.56 27.87 -12.06
N ARG A 65 4.32 28.58 -13.17
CA ARG A 65 4.09 30.04 -13.15
C ARG A 65 2.82 30.41 -12.37
N LYS A 66 1.74 29.62 -12.49
CA LYS A 66 0.51 29.82 -11.70
C LYS A 66 0.74 29.65 -10.19
N ARG A 67 1.61 28.71 -9.78
CA ARG A 67 1.97 28.52 -8.36
C ARG A 67 2.82 29.67 -7.81
N LEU A 68 3.81 30.13 -8.57
CA LEU A 68 4.70 31.23 -8.16
C LEU A 68 3.97 32.58 -8.08
N GLY A 69 2.90 32.78 -8.85
CA GLY A 69 2.06 33.99 -8.77
C GLY A 69 1.05 34.01 -7.63
N ARG A 70 0.92 32.92 -6.85
CA ARG A 70 -0.07 32.77 -5.77
C ARG A 70 0.55 32.70 -4.38
N VAL A 71 1.85 32.99 -4.24
CA VAL A 71 2.50 33.22 -2.94
C VAL A 71 2.26 34.69 -2.58
N PRO A 72 1.33 35.02 -1.66
CA PRO A 72 1.35 36.34 -1.07
C PRO A 72 2.59 36.42 -0.17
N ARG A 73 3.27 37.56 -0.18
CA ARG A 73 4.21 37.90 0.91
C ARG A 73 3.43 38.10 2.20
#